data_AF-A0A915BKM1-F1
#
_entry.id   AF-A0A915BKM1-F1
#
_cell.length_a   1.000
_cell.length_b   1.000
_cell.length_c   1.000
_cell.angle_alpha   90.00
_cell.angle_beta   90.00
_cell.angle_gamma   90.00
#
_symmetry.space_group_name_H-M   'P 1'
#
loop_
_entity.id
_entity.type
_entity.pdbx_description
1 polymer ?
#
loop_
_entity_poly.entity_id
_entity_poly.type
_entity_poly.pdbx_seq_one_letter_code
_entity_poly.pdbx_strand_id
1 'polypeptide(L)'
;MREDVAESLSDVVISTCGAINRPQYLPKMPTRSELTNVFDDNFSDCQPYLFRVVRHPLHTGDKTCETSTFLSSGGLSTVKKLLKDTLSF
;
A
#
# COMPACT_ATOMS: atom_id res chain seq x y z
N MET A 1 27.38 12.41 -0.56
CA MET A 1 26.63 11.14 -0.43
C MET A 1 25.87 11.04 0.88
N ARG A 2 26.52 11.02 2.07
CA ARG A 2 25.76 10.98 3.34
C ARG A 2 24.88 12.22 3.53
N GLU A 3 25.43 13.38 3.21
CA GLU A 3 24.74 14.67 3.30
C GLU A 3 23.55 14.72 2.35
N ASP A 4 23.74 14.37 1.08
CA ASP A 4 22.65 14.31 0.08
C ASP A 4 21.51 13.35 0.47
N VAL A 5 21.84 12.20 1.05
CA VAL A 5 20.83 11.23 1.54
C VAL A 5 20.10 11.78 2.76
N ALA A 6 20.80 12.47 3.66
CA ALA A 6 20.19 13.08 4.83
C ALA A 6 19.23 14.22 4.46
N GLU A 7 19.59 15.03 3.47
CA GLU A 7 18.71 16.07 2.91
C GLU A 7 17.47 15.42 2.27
N SER A 8 17.68 14.43 1.41
CA SER A 8 16.58 13.69 0.76
C SER A 8 15.63 13.02 1.77
N LEU A 9 16.17 12.44 2.85
CA LEU A 9 15.37 11.83 3.91
C LEU A 9 14.56 12.88 4.67
N SER A 10 15.13 14.05 4.91
CA SER A 10 14.46 15.16 5.58
C SER A 10 13.21 15.58 4.80
N ASP A 11 13.33 15.70 3.49
CA ASP A 11 12.19 16.01 2.61
C ASP A 11 11.09 14.95 2.68
N VAL A 12 11.46 13.66 2.70
CA VAL A 12 10.49 12.55 2.83
C VAL A 12 9.75 12.63 4.17
N VAL A 13 10.46 12.90 5.27
CA VAL A 13 9.84 13.04 6.60
C VAL A 13 8.88 14.22 6.64
N ILE A 14 9.30 15.39 6.16
CA ILE A 14 8.48 16.61 6.14
C ILE A 14 7.22 16.38 5.29
N SER A 15 7.39 15.80 4.10
CA SER A 15 6.29 15.49 3.19
C SER A 15 5.29 14.51 3.81
N THR A 16 5.78 13.46 4.46
CA THR A 16 4.94 12.46 5.15
C THR A 16 4.14 13.09 6.28
N CYS A 17 4.77 13.89 7.14
CA CYS A 17 4.08 14.63 8.21
C CYS A 17 3.02 15.57 7.65
N GLY A 18 3.34 16.29 6.57
CA GLY A 18 2.41 17.19 5.88
C GLY A 18 1.22 16.47 5.24
N ALA A 19 1.38 15.21 4.80
CA ALA A 19 0.29 14.38 4.30
C ALA A 19 -0.62 13.89 5.43
N ILE A 20 -0.03 13.40 6.54
CA ILE A 20 -0.77 12.87 7.70
C ILE A 20 -1.59 13.96 8.39
N ASN A 21 -1.09 15.20 8.44
CA ASN A 21 -1.75 16.31 9.15
C ASN A 21 -2.96 16.90 8.40
N ARG A 22 -3.38 16.31 7.28
CA ARG A 22 -4.58 16.73 6.55
C ARG A 22 -5.79 15.92 7.02
N PRO A 23 -7.00 16.51 7.01
CA PRO A 23 -8.21 15.74 7.24
C PRO A 23 -8.30 14.60 6.24
N GLN A 24 -8.23 13.37 6.74
CA GLN A 24 -8.28 12.16 5.96
C GLN A 24 -9.15 11.13 6.67
N TYR A 25 -9.66 10.16 5.92
CA TYR A 25 -10.42 9.07 6.49
C TYR A 25 -9.55 8.30 7.51
N LEU A 26 -10.14 8.00 8.66
CA LEU A 26 -9.64 7.02 9.60
C LEU A 26 -10.74 5.98 9.82
N PRO A 27 -10.38 4.68 9.98
CA PRO A 27 -11.34 3.68 10.42
C PRO A 27 -12.06 4.13 11.68
N LYS A 28 -13.35 3.84 11.76
CA LYS A 28 -14.09 4.05 13.02
C LYS A 28 -13.48 3.15 14.09
N MET A 29 -13.47 3.63 15.33
CA MET A 29 -13.01 2.81 16.44
C MET A 29 -13.90 1.55 16.58
N PRO A 30 -13.30 0.36 16.53
CA PRO A 30 -14.04 -0.89 16.54
C PRO A 30 -14.58 -1.22 17.94
N THR A 31 -15.57 -2.10 17.98
CA THR A 31 -15.94 -2.79 19.22
C THR A 31 -14.93 -3.89 19.54
N ARG A 32 -14.96 -4.44 20.77
CA ARG A 32 -14.05 -5.53 21.18
C ARG A 32 -14.09 -6.75 20.24
N SER A 33 -15.26 -7.09 19.73
CA SER A 33 -15.45 -8.20 18.79
C SER A 33 -14.88 -7.93 17.40
N GLU A 34 -14.61 -6.68 17.06
CA GLU A 34 -14.15 -6.25 15.73
C GLU A 34 -12.70 -5.73 15.76
N LEU A 35 -12.04 -5.78 16.91
CA LEU A 35 -10.70 -5.24 17.11
C LEU A 35 -9.71 -5.77 16.07
N THR A 36 -9.74 -7.09 15.84
CA THR A 36 -8.88 -7.80 14.88
C THR A 36 -9.20 -7.49 13.41
N ASN A 37 -10.28 -6.77 13.13
CA ASN A 37 -10.63 -6.31 11.78
C ASN A 37 -10.00 -4.96 11.44
N VAL A 38 -9.45 -4.25 12.44
CA VAL A 38 -8.89 -2.89 12.27
C VAL A 38 -7.44 -2.84 12.71
N PHE A 39 -7.08 -3.53 13.79
CA PHE A 39 -5.75 -3.50 14.39
C PHE A 39 -5.07 -4.87 14.38
N ASP A 40 -3.74 -4.85 14.37
CA ASP A 40 -2.91 -6.02 14.64
C ASP A 40 -2.61 -6.10 16.14
N ASP A 41 -3.17 -7.11 16.81
CA ASP A 41 -3.08 -7.29 18.26
C ASP A 41 -1.93 -8.24 18.67
N ASN A 42 -1.04 -8.59 17.74
CA ASN A 42 0.09 -9.48 18.01
C ASN A 42 1.31 -8.75 18.63
N PHE A 43 1.29 -7.42 18.67
CA PHE A 43 2.36 -6.60 19.23
C PHE A 43 2.11 -6.36 20.73
N SER A 44 3.12 -6.62 21.55
CA SER A 44 2.98 -6.53 23.02
C SER A 44 2.99 -5.11 23.57
N ASP A 45 3.53 -4.15 22.81
CA ASP A 45 3.84 -2.78 23.24
C ASP A 45 3.08 -1.70 22.45
N CYS A 46 2.46 -2.07 21.34
CA CYS A 46 1.71 -1.17 20.48
C CYS A 46 0.56 -1.91 19.79
N GLN A 47 -0.37 -1.17 19.19
CA GLN A 47 -1.50 -1.73 18.46
C GLN A 47 -1.62 -0.99 17.13
N PRO A 48 -0.80 -1.35 16.13
CA PRO A 48 -0.84 -0.71 14.82
C PRO A 48 -2.13 -1.10 14.08
N TYR A 49 -2.57 -0.25 13.15
CA TYR A 49 -3.57 -0.64 12.17
C TYR A 49 -3.08 -1.83 11.35
N LEU A 50 -3.98 -2.70 10.90
CA LEU A 50 -3.65 -3.78 9.97
C LEU A 50 -2.95 -3.21 8.74
N PHE A 51 -1.75 -3.71 8.45
CA PHE A 51 -0.93 -3.23 7.33
C PHE A 51 -0.31 -4.39 6.57
N ARG A 52 0.09 -4.13 5.32
CA ARG A 52 0.88 -5.06 4.52
C ARG A 52 1.91 -4.30 3.71
N VAL A 53 3.18 -4.64 3.90
CA VAL A 53 4.27 -4.10 3.07
C VAL A 53 4.38 -4.94 1.80
N VAL A 54 4.02 -4.36 0.66
CA VAL A 54 4.15 -5.01 -0.65
C VAL A 54 5.40 -4.45 -1.34
N ARG A 55 6.38 -5.31 -1.61
CA ARG A 55 7.52 -4.95 -2.46
C ARG A 55 7.16 -5.28 -3.91
N HIS A 56 7.20 -4.27 -4.77
CA HIS A 56 7.12 -4.53 -6.21
C HIS A 56 8.46 -5.11 -6.70
N PRO A 57 8.44 -6.10 -7.61
CA PRO A 57 9.66 -6.59 -8.23
C PRO A 57 10.40 -5.42 -8.89
N LEU A 58 11.62 -5.16 -8.41
CA LEU A 58 12.55 -4.26 -9.07
C LEU A 58 13.07 -5.04 -10.28
N HIS A 59 12.52 -4.75 -11.47
CA HIS A 59 12.87 -5.31 -12.77
C HIS A 59 12.21 -6.64 -13.19
N THR A 60 11.69 -6.61 -14.42
CA THR A 60 11.12 -7.69 -15.21
C THR A 60 12.15 -8.79 -15.44
N GLY A 61 12.17 -9.84 -14.62
CA GLY A 61 13.10 -10.97 -14.84
C GLY A 61 12.87 -12.17 -13.92
N ASP A 62 12.63 -11.95 -12.64
CA ASP A 62 12.59 -13.06 -11.68
C ASP A 62 11.16 -13.45 -11.31
N LYS A 63 10.66 -14.48 -11.99
CA LYS A 63 9.40 -15.17 -11.70
C LYS A 63 9.53 -16.06 -10.47
N THR A 64 9.84 -15.53 -9.29
CA THR A 64 9.67 -16.28 -8.04
C THR A 64 9.48 -15.34 -6.86
N CYS A 65 8.25 -14.86 -6.67
CA CYS A 65 7.78 -14.59 -5.32
C CYS A 65 6.25 -14.66 -5.31
N GLU A 66 5.72 -15.81 -4.88
CA GLU A 66 4.30 -16.00 -4.67
C GLU A 66 3.87 -15.19 -3.45
N THR A 67 3.58 -13.91 -3.66
CA THR A 67 2.86 -13.10 -2.69
C THR A 67 1.48 -12.85 -3.25
N SER A 68 0.49 -13.45 -2.60
CA SER A 68 -0.93 -13.39 -2.95
C SER A 68 -1.35 -11.96 -3.26
N THR A 69 -1.45 -11.71 -4.56
CA THR A 69 -1.85 -10.46 -5.13
C THR A 69 -3.37 -10.50 -5.17
N PHE A 70 -4.00 -10.13 -4.05
CA PHE A 70 -5.46 -9.92 -4.04
C PHE A 70 -5.92 -8.80 -5.01
N LEU A 71 -4.98 -8.06 -5.61
CA LEU A 71 -5.19 -7.24 -6.80
C LEU A 71 -3.99 -7.39 -7.75
N SER A 72 -3.73 -8.61 -8.22
CA SER A 72 -2.83 -8.80 -9.37
C SER A 72 -3.53 -8.18 -10.58
N SER A 73 -2.91 -7.12 -11.09
CA SER A 73 -3.17 -6.41 -12.34
C SER A 73 -3.28 -7.29 -13.62
N GLY A 74 -3.33 -8.63 -13.52
CA GLY A 74 -3.45 -9.55 -14.65
C GLY A 74 -4.86 -9.63 -15.26
N GLY A 75 -5.91 -9.28 -14.51
CA GLY A 75 -7.29 -9.30 -15.02
C GLY A 75 -7.70 -8.01 -15.73
N LEU A 76 -7.35 -6.85 -15.18
CA LEU A 76 -7.85 -5.54 -15.65
C LEU A 76 -7.32 -5.12 -17.03
N SER A 77 -6.11 -5.55 -17.43
CA SER A 77 -5.57 -5.18 -18.75
C SER A 77 -6.33 -5.86 -19.89
N THR A 78 -6.72 -7.14 -19.72
CA THR A 78 -7.49 -7.89 -20.71
C THR A 78 -8.89 -7.32 -20.88
N VAL A 79 -9.58 -6.94 -19.79
CA VAL A 79 -10.91 -6.30 -19.89
C VAL A 79 -10.83 -4.92 -20.53
N LYS A 80 -9.79 -4.12 -20.17
CA LYS A 80 -9.55 -2.81 -20.80
C LYS A 80 -9.28 -2.93 -22.31
N LYS A 81 -8.54 -3.96 -22.74
CA LYS A 81 -8.28 -4.24 -24.16
C LYS A 81 -9.56 -4.64 -24.90
N LEU A 82 -10.34 -5.57 -24.35
CA LEU A 82 -11.61 -6.01 -24.94
C LEU A 82 -12.63 -4.86 -25.09
N LEU A 83 -12.77 -4.01 -24.06
CA LEU A 83 -13.67 -2.85 -24.11
C LEU A 83 -13.21 -1.81 -25.14
N LYS A 84 -11.90 -1.54 -25.23
CA LYS A 84 -11.35 -0.62 -26.22
C LYS A 84 -11.57 -1.12 -27.65
N ASP A 85 -11.31 -2.40 -27.89
CA ASP A 85 -11.44 -3.02 -29.21
C ASP A 85 -12.92 -3.15 -29.65
N THR A 86 -13.87 -3.16 -28.70
CA THR A 86 -15.31 -3.21 -28.98
C THR A 86 -15.91 -1.83 -29.26
N LEU A 87 -15.34 -0.75 -28.69
CA LEU A 87 -15.86 0.61 -28.81
C LEU A 87 -15.16 1.44 -29.91
N SER A 88 -14.11 0.91 -30.53
CA SER A 88 -13.54 1.45 -31.75
C SER A 88 -14.35 0.98 -32.96
N PHE A 89 -15.47 1.66 -33.22
CA PHE A 89 -16.09 1.72 -34.55
C PHE A 89 -15.50 2.90 -35.33
#